data_AF-A0A4U2ZW29-F1
#
_entry.id   AF-A0A4U2ZW29-F1
#
_cell.length_a   1.000
_cell.length_b   1.000
_cell.length_c   1.000
_cell.angle_alpha   90.00
_cell.angle_beta   90.00
_cell.angle_gamma   90.00
#
_symmetry.space_group_name_H-M   'P 1'
#
loop_
_entity.id
_entity.type
_entity.pdbx_description
1 polymer ?
#
loop_
_entity_poly.entity_id
_entity_poly.type
_entity_poly.pdbx_seq_one_letter_code
_entity_poly.pdbx_strand_id
1 'polypeptide(L)'
;YPRQIGLNRLYPEIKGSMHFSLKDMNNNPLGIKDRLTNDIYKHPALIPPMPWLDHDPPKQPTLKGAIPRDEGIAVGIIDNRENDSAYYAIYRVDGKNEVDIQNPKNLL
;
A
#
# COMPACT_ATOMS: atom_id res chain seq x y z
N TYR A 1 8.64 -10.99 18.65
CA TYR A 1 7.86 -10.62 17.46
C TYR A 1 8.72 -10.10 16.31
N PRO A 2 9.43 -8.94 16.39
CA PRO A 2 10.17 -8.42 15.23
C PRO A 2 11.26 -9.37 14.72
N ARG A 3 11.97 -10.03 15.64
CA ARG A 3 12.98 -11.05 15.31
C ARG A 3 12.43 -12.24 14.52
N GLN A 4 11.17 -12.65 14.76
CA GLN A 4 10.54 -13.74 14.01
C GLN A 4 10.24 -13.31 12.58
N ILE A 5 9.73 -12.08 12.38
CA ILE A 5 9.51 -11.53 11.03
C ILE A 5 10.85 -11.38 10.30
N GLY A 6 11.89 -10.91 11.01
CA GLY A 6 13.24 -10.83 10.47
C GLY A 6 13.77 -12.19 10.00
N LEU A 7 13.59 -13.24 10.80
CA LEU A 7 13.95 -14.61 10.43
C LEU A 7 13.15 -15.09 9.21
N ASN A 8 11.83 -14.88 9.19
CA ASN A 8 10.97 -15.28 8.07
C ASN A 8 11.43 -14.65 6.75
N ARG A 9 11.85 -13.38 6.78
CA ARG A 9 12.34 -12.64 5.60
C ARG A 9 13.67 -13.18 5.03
N LEU A 10 14.38 -14.05 5.75
CA LEU A 10 15.57 -14.72 5.22
C LEU A 10 15.22 -15.86 4.25
N TYR A 11 13.97 -16.33 4.24
CA TYR A 11 13.54 -17.47 3.43
C TYR A 11 12.55 -17.01 2.35
N PRO A 12 12.92 -17.07 1.05
CA PRO A 12 12.08 -16.58 -0.03
C PRO A 12 10.78 -17.37 -0.19
N GLU A 13 10.69 -18.59 0.34
CA GLU A 13 9.48 -19.42 0.35
C GLU A 13 8.41 -18.85 1.29
N ILE A 14 8.81 -18.10 2.32
CA ILE A 14 7.88 -17.48 3.28
C ILE A 14 7.39 -16.15 2.72
N LYS A 15 6.12 -16.10 2.31
CA LYS A 15 5.52 -14.92 1.66
C LYS A 15 4.81 -13.95 2.60
N GLY A 16 4.76 -14.24 3.90
CA GLY A 16 4.06 -13.37 4.83
C GLY A 16 3.94 -13.94 6.24
N SER A 17 3.00 -13.38 7.01
CA SER A 17 2.71 -13.81 8.37
C SER A 17 1.25 -13.53 8.70
N MET A 18 0.62 -14.41 9.46
CA MET A 18 -0.69 -14.16 10.07
C MET A 18 -0.48 -13.75 11.53
N HIS A 19 -1.20 -12.72 11.95
CA HIS A 19 -1.10 -12.18 13.31
C HIS A 19 -2.37 -12.51 14.07
N PHE A 20 -2.26 -13.43 15.03
CA PHE A 20 -3.38 -13.82 15.87
C PHE A 20 -3.17 -13.33 17.31
N SER A 21 -4.13 -12.67 17.95
CA SER A 21 -5.45 -12.26 17.44
C SER A 21 -5.52 -10.74 17.20
N LEU A 22 -6.59 -10.27 16.53
CA LEU A 22 -6.88 -8.83 16.44
C LEU A 22 -7.11 -8.20 17.82
N LYS A 23 -7.68 -8.97 18.78
CA LYS A 23 -7.86 -8.52 20.16
C LYS A 23 -6.51 -8.19 20.81
N ASP A 24 -5.53 -9.08 20.66
CA ASP A 24 -4.18 -8.84 21.21
C ASP A 24 -3.46 -7.71 20.49
N MET A 25 -3.65 -7.60 19.17
CA MET A 25 -3.11 -6.48 18.39
C MET A 25 -3.66 -5.13 18.88
N ASN A 26 -4.95 -5.07 19.19
CA ASN A 26 -5.59 -3.85 19.71
C ASN A 26 -5.18 -3.54 21.16
N ASN A 27 -5.03 -4.57 21.99
CA ASN A 27 -4.49 -4.40 23.35
C ASN A 27 -3.03 -3.95 23.35
N ASN A 28 -2.31 -4.20 22.25
CA ASN A 28 -0.94 -3.76 22.00
C ASN A 28 0.04 -4.08 23.15
N PRO A 29 0.08 -5.35 23.66
CA PRO A 29 0.99 -5.70 24.73
C PRO A 29 2.42 -5.49 24.24
N LEU A 30 3.25 -4.86 25.10
CA LEU A 30 4.66 -4.58 24.84
C LEU A 30 4.92 -3.73 23.57
N GLY A 31 3.90 -2.99 23.08
CA GLY A 31 4.01 -2.12 21.91
C GLY A 31 4.17 -2.88 20.58
N ILE A 32 3.66 -4.11 20.47
CA ILE A 32 3.82 -4.92 19.25
C ILE A 32 3.16 -4.25 18.04
N LYS A 33 1.93 -3.74 18.18
CA LYS A 33 1.23 -3.02 17.11
C LYS A 33 2.04 -1.81 16.66
N ASP A 34 2.57 -1.04 17.61
CA ASP A 34 3.35 0.16 17.29
C ASP A 34 4.61 -0.20 16.50
N ARG A 35 5.34 -1.24 16.89
CA ARG A 35 6.51 -1.71 16.15
C ARG A 35 6.14 -2.22 14.75
N LEU A 36 5.03 -2.94 14.63
CA LEU A 36 4.57 -3.41 13.32
C LEU A 36 4.27 -2.23 12.40
N THR A 37 3.53 -1.22 12.89
CA THR A 37 3.14 -0.04 12.10
C THR A 37 4.33 0.87 11.81
N ASN A 38 5.17 1.15 12.80
CA ASN A 38 6.20 2.20 12.66
C ASN A 38 7.52 1.68 12.09
N ASP A 39 7.84 0.40 12.32
CA ASP A 39 9.17 -0.15 11.99
C ASP A 39 9.12 -1.19 10.87
N ILE A 40 8.10 -2.07 10.85
CA ILE A 40 8.11 -3.29 10.02
C ILE A 40 7.27 -3.15 8.74
N TYR A 41 6.06 -2.60 8.86
CA TYR A 41 5.07 -2.41 7.80
C TYR A 41 4.72 -0.92 7.67
N LYS A 42 5.76 -0.10 7.58
CA LYS A 42 5.67 1.37 7.60
C LYS A 42 4.91 1.97 6.42
N HIS A 43 4.92 1.27 5.29
CA HIS A 43 4.36 1.78 4.05
C HIS A 43 3.12 0.99 3.66
N PRO A 44 2.12 1.65 3.03
CA PRO A 44 0.99 0.96 2.43
C PRO A 44 1.48 -0.11 1.44
N ALA A 45 0.67 -1.14 1.24
CA ALA A 45 0.92 -2.19 0.27
C ALA A 45 -0.24 -2.24 -0.72
N LEU A 46 0.08 -2.51 -1.98
CA LEU A 46 -0.95 -2.78 -2.99
C LEU A 46 -1.60 -4.13 -2.72
N ILE A 47 -2.86 -4.24 -3.10
CA ILE A 47 -3.53 -5.53 -3.21
C ILE A 47 -2.82 -6.29 -4.33
N PRO A 48 -2.33 -7.51 -4.09
CA PRO A 48 -1.70 -8.29 -5.14
C PRO A 48 -2.72 -8.60 -6.25
N PRO A 49 -2.28 -8.69 -7.52
CA PRO A 49 -3.17 -9.15 -8.57
C PRO A 49 -3.68 -10.54 -8.23
N MET A 50 -4.92 -10.82 -8.65
CA MET A 50 -5.56 -12.13 -8.50
C MET A 50 -5.84 -12.71 -9.90
N PRO A 51 -4.81 -13.20 -10.63
CA PRO A 51 -4.97 -13.68 -12.01
C PRO A 51 -6.00 -14.79 -12.21
N TRP A 52 -6.41 -15.47 -11.13
CA TRP A 52 -7.44 -16.50 -11.15
C TRP A 52 -8.87 -15.95 -11.15
N LEU A 53 -9.05 -14.67 -10.82
CA LEU A 53 -10.35 -13.98 -10.84
C LEU A 53 -10.50 -13.13 -12.09
N ASP A 54 -9.46 -12.37 -12.40
CA ASP A 54 -9.36 -11.52 -13.58
C ASP A 54 -7.89 -11.37 -13.97
N HIS A 55 -7.61 -11.43 -15.27
CA HIS A 55 -6.27 -11.31 -15.82
C HIS A 55 -6.06 -10.02 -16.62
N ASP A 56 -7.14 -9.29 -16.93
CA ASP A 56 -7.05 -8.08 -17.74
C ASP A 56 -6.89 -6.87 -16.80
N PRO A 57 -5.75 -6.17 -16.84
CA PRO A 57 -5.57 -5.00 -16.01
C PRO A 57 -6.50 -3.86 -16.45
N PRO A 58 -7.05 -3.08 -15.52
CA PRO A 58 -7.86 -1.93 -15.88
C PRO A 58 -7.06 -0.95 -16.74
N LYS A 59 -7.77 -0.24 -17.63
CA LYS A 59 -7.19 0.77 -18.50
C LYS A 59 -6.54 1.87 -17.65
N GLN A 60 -5.45 2.45 -18.16
CA GLN A 60 -4.75 3.51 -17.45
C GLN A 60 -5.66 4.74 -17.24
N PRO A 61 -5.87 5.19 -15.98
CA PRO A 61 -6.63 6.40 -15.71
C PRO A 61 -5.80 7.64 -16.03
N THR A 62 -6.48 8.77 -16.24
CA THR A 62 -5.83 10.07 -16.47
C THR A 62 -5.92 10.94 -15.22
N LEU A 63 -4.78 11.47 -14.78
CA LEU A 63 -4.75 12.51 -13.75
C LEU A 63 -5.21 13.83 -14.36
N LYS A 64 -6.40 14.30 -13.96
CA LYS A 64 -6.94 15.60 -14.39
C LYS A 64 -6.19 16.77 -13.74
N GLY A 65 -5.73 16.58 -12.52
CA GLY A 65 -4.95 17.57 -11.78
C GLY A 65 -5.02 17.36 -10.26
N ALA A 66 -4.24 18.15 -9.55
CA ALA A 66 -4.19 18.18 -8.10
C ALA A 66 -4.27 19.65 -7.64
N ILE A 67 -5.20 19.96 -6.74
CA ILE A 67 -5.48 21.33 -6.29
C ILE A 67 -5.39 21.37 -4.75
N PRO A 68 -4.56 22.25 -4.16
CA PRO A 68 -4.52 22.46 -2.72
C PRO A 68 -5.87 22.93 -2.17
N ARG A 69 -6.23 22.43 -0.99
CA ARG A 69 -7.41 22.77 -0.18
C ARG A 69 -6.98 22.90 1.28
N ASP A 70 -7.85 23.45 2.11
CA ASP A 70 -7.54 23.69 3.53
C ASP A 70 -7.16 22.40 4.29
N GLU A 71 -7.74 21.25 3.91
CA GLU A 71 -7.51 19.95 4.55
C GLU A 71 -6.52 19.04 3.77
N GLY A 72 -5.90 19.52 2.69
CA GLY A 72 -4.95 18.73 1.92
C GLY A 72 -4.97 18.99 0.43
N ILE A 73 -4.85 17.93 -0.38
CA ILE A 73 -4.80 18.03 -1.85
C ILE A 73 -6.00 17.30 -2.42
N ALA A 74 -6.86 18.01 -3.15
CA ALA A 74 -7.92 17.41 -3.94
C ALA A 74 -7.35 16.91 -5.27
N VAL A 75 -7.46 15.60 -5.52
CA VAL A 75 -6.98 14.94 -6.75
C VAL A 75 -8.17 14.64 -7.66
N GLY A 76 -8.11 15.11 -8.89
CA GLY A 76 -9.09 14.78 -9.92
C GLY A 76 -8.56 13.64 -10.81
N ILE A 77 -9.31 12.53 -10.86
CA ILE A 77 -9.00 11.38 -11.72
C ILE A 77 -10.12 11.25 -12.76
N ILE A 78 -9.76 11.06 -14.02
CA ILE A 78 -10.68 10.69 -15.09
C ILE A 78 -10.39 9.23 -15.42
N ASP A 79 -11.40 8.39 -15.28
CA ASP A 79 -11.31 6.99 -15.63
C ASP A 79 -12.14 6.66 -16.88
N ASN A 80 -11.80 5.55 -17.52
CA ASN A 80 -12.59 5.03 -18.63
C ASN A 80 -13.96 4.56 -18.13
N ARG A 81 -15.03 4.87 -18.86
CA ARG A 81 -16.39 4.44 -18.49
C ARG A 81 -16.57 2.91 -18.49
N GLU A 82 -15.76 2.23 -19.28
CA GLU A 82 -15.73 0.77 -19.39
C GLU A 82 -14.74 0.13 -18.42
N ASN A 83 -14.07 0.92 -17.56
CA ASN A 83 -13.16 0.36 -16.57
C ASN A 83 -13.94 -0.23 -15.40
N ASP A 84 -13.38 -1.28 -14.83
CA ASP A 84 -13.86 -1.95 -13.61
C ASP A 84 -12.96 -1.67 -12.40
N SER A 85 -12.18 -0.57 -12.47
CA SER A 85 -11.30 -0.08 -11.40
C SER A 85 -12.01 -0.04 -10.04
N ALA A 86 -11.58 -0.90 -9.10
CA ALA A 86 -12.09 -0.88 -7.72
C ALA A 86 -11.37 0.15 -6.82
N TYR A 87 -10.10 0.43 -7.11
CA TYR A 87 -9.24 1.30 -6.30
C TYR A 87 -8.23 2.05 -7.18
N TYR A 88 -7.74 3.18 -6.67
CA TYR A 88 -6.59 3.89 -7.25
C TYR A 88 -5.44 3.92 -6.25
N ALA A 89 -4.23 3.68 -6.74
CA ALA A 89 -3.00 3.89 -5.99
C ALA A 89 -2.42 5.26 -6.33
N ILE A 90 -2.22 6.11 -5.32
CA ILE A 90 -1.67 7.45 -5.50
C ILE A 90 -0.20 7.45 -5.08
N TYR A 91 0.68 7.77 -6.02
CA TYR A 91 2.11 7.90 -5.77
C TYR A 91 2.49 9.38 -5.71
N ARG A 92 3.23 9.77 -4.66
CA ARG A 92 3.77 11.11 -4.47
C ARG A 92 5.29 11.06 -4.35
N VAL A 93 5.96 11.91 -5.12
CA VAL A 93 7.40 12.16 -5.02
C VAL A 93 7.64 13.66 -4.87
N ASP A 94 8.70 14.01 -4.14
CA ASP A 94 9.11 15.41 -4.03
C ASP A 94 9.98 15.81 -5.22
N GLY A 95 9.73 17.01 -5.77
CA GLY A 95 10.49 17.56 -6.90
C GLY A 95 10.07 17.01 -8.27
N LYS A 96 10.94 17.21 -9.27
CA LYS A 96 10.74 16.73 -10.66
C LYS A 96 11.46 15.40 -10.91
N ASN A 97 11.27 14.45 -10.00
CA ASN A 97 11.87 13.12 -10.11
C ASN A 97 10.94 12.18 -10.89
N GLU A 98 11.51 11.16 -11.54
CA GLU A 98 10.71 10.04 -12.04
C GLU A 98 10.03 9.32 -10.87
N VAL A 99 8.77 8.96 -11.05
CA VAL A 99 8.00 8.26 -10.03
C VAL A 99 8.33 6.77 -10.10
N ASP A 100 9.18 6.31 -9.18
CA ASP A 100 9.38 4.88 -8.98
C ASP A 100 8.17 4.27 -8.24
N ILE A 101 7.30 3.59 -8.99
CA ILE A 101 6.12 2.91 -8.47
C ILE A 101 6.44 1.61 -7.70
N GLN A 102 7.68 1.12 -7.77
CA GLN A 102 8.14 -0.03 -7.00
C GLN A 102 8.66 0.36 -5.61
N ASN A 103 8.88 1.66 -5.37
CA ASN A 103 9.29 2.16 -4.07
C ASN A 103 8.05 2.49 -3.21
N PRO A 104 7.75 1.69 -2.17
CA PRO A 104 6.53 1.86 -1.38
C PRO A 104 6.51 3.15 -0.55
N LYS A 105 7.66 3.85 -0.41
CA LYS A 105 7.71 5.19 0.21
C LYS A 105 6.93 6.23 -0.58
N ASN A 106 6.76 6.00 -1.87
CA ASN A 106 6.05 6.92 -2.75
C ASN A 106 4.54 6.68 -2.70
N LEU A 107 4.08 5.50 -2.24
CA LEU A 107 2.66 5.18 -2.13
C LEU A 107 2.05 5.86 -0.90
N LEU A 108 0.98 6.62 -1.11
CA LEU A 108 0.21 7.28 -0.06
C LEU A 108 -0.88 6.39 0.54
#